data_AF-A0A0F7RR28-F1
#
_entry.id   AF-A0A0F7RR28-F1
#
_cell.length_a   1.000
_cell.length_b   1.000
_cell.length_c   1.000
_cell.angle_alpha   90.00
_cell.angle_beta   90.00
_cell.angle_gamma   90.00
#
_symmetry.space_group_name_H-M   'P 1'
#
loop_
_entity.id
_entity.type
_entity.pdbx_description
1 polymer ?
#
loop_
_entity_poly.entity_id
_entity_poly.type
_entity_poly.pdbx_seq_one_letter_code
_entity_poly.pdbx_strand_id
1 'polypeptide(L)'
;SLPCKTCVVVGNGYIIKNSSLGNEIDKYDVVIRLNSGPVRGYEKDVGTKTTMRLFYPESAILDTYKHDTSDTLEVFVPYKENDLRWLKSNLYNEQRVQIVQGLWKSAPIVWNVSPTKIRILHPYMNLFHQRPTRPTIGFLAITAALHYCDVVHIAGFGYPKQHDKLQLVHYYDSSTMLVMK
;
A
#
# COMPACT_ATOMS: atom_id res chain seq x y z
N SER A 1 7.73 24.33 20.94
CA SER A 1 8.37 23.20 20.24
C SER A 1 7.45 22.76 19.12
N LEU A 2 7.99 22.38 17.95
CA LEU A 2 7.18 21.72 16.93
C LEU A 2 6.88 20.27 17.41
N PRO A 3 5.66 19.76 17.22
CA PRO A 3 5.33 18.39 17.61
C PRO A 3 6.13 17.39 16.77
N CYS A 4 6.75 16.40 17.43
CA CYS A 4 7.48 15.31 16.79
C CYS A 4 6.49 14.34 16.14
N LYS A 5 6.52 14.22 14.81
CA LYS A 5 5.62 13.37 14.04
C LYS A 5 6.22 11.99 13.85
N THR A 6 5.60 11.01 14.48
CA THR A 6 5.97 9.60 14.41
C THR A 6 5.16 8.86 13.35
N CYS A 7 5.84 8.06 12.54
CA CYS A 7 5.22 7.30 11.46
C CYS A 7 5.59 5.84 11.53
N VAL A 8 4.65 4.98 11.16
CA VAL A 8 4.90 3.56 10.92
C VAL A 8 4.44 3.18 9.52
N VAL A 9 5.31 2.49 8.79
CA VAL A 9 4.96 1.85 7.52
C VAL A 9 4.67 0.38 7.78
N VAL A 10 3.46 -0.06 7.46
CA VAL A 10 3.01 -1.44 7.65
C VAL A 10 3.03 -2.16 6.30
N GLY A 11 4.01 -3.04 6.13
CA GLY A 11 4.12 -3.96 5.01
C GLY A 11 3.15 -5.14 5.12
N ASN A 12 3.05 -5.89 4.03
CA ASN A 12 2.10 -6.99 3.89
C ASN A 12 2.67 -8.36 4.24
N GLY A 13 3.94 -8.43 4.68
CA GLY A 13 4.65 -9.69 4.92
C GLY A 13 4.04 -10.51 6.05
N TYR A 14 4.05 -11.83 5.90
CA TYR A 14 3.50 -12.78 6.87
C TYR A 14 4.15 -12.67 8.26
N ILE A 15 5.35 -12.10 8.36
CA ILE A 15 6.07 -11.91 9.63
C ILE A 15 5.27 -11.12 10.69
N ILE A 16 4.30 -10.30 10.28
CA ILE A 16 3.44 -9.58 11.22
C ILE A 16 2.31 -10.45 11.80
N LYS A 17 2.02 -11.61 11.22
CA LYS A 17 0.95 -12.50 11.67
C LYS A 17 1.25 -13.04 13.08
N ASN A 18 0.25 -13.00 13.96
CA ASN A 18 0.34 -13.37 15.38
C ASN A 18 1.32 -12.53 16.21
N SER A 19 1.76 -11.37 15.70
CA SER A 19 2.68 -10.48 16.42
C SER A 19 2.02 -9.69 17.54
N SER A 20 0.69 -9.54 17.51
CA SER A 20 -0.07 -8.69 18.45
C SER A 20 0.38 -7.22 18.47
N LEU A 21 1.01 -6.74 17.39
CA LEU A 21 1.52 -5.37 17.29
C LEU A 21 0.44 -4.30 17.07
N GLY A 22 -0.83 -4.68 16.86
CA GLY A 22 -1.85 -3.76 16.40
C GLY A 22 -2.07 -2.55 17.31
N ASN A 23 -2.11 -2.77 18.63
CA ASN A 23 -2.23 -1.68 19.59
C ASN A 23 -1.01 -0.75 19.61
N GLU A 24 0.19 -1.24 19.31
CA GLU A 24 1.39 -0.40 19.21
C GLU A 24 1.41 0.40 17.91
N ILE A 25 0.96 -0.20 16.80
CA ILE A 25 0.84 0.47 15.50
C ILE A 25 -0.14 1.65 15.58
N ASP A 26 -1.25 1.51 16.30
CA ASP A 26 -2.27 2.55 16.39
C ASP A 26 -1.83 3.78 17.22
N LYS A 27 -0.72 3.70 17.96
CA LYS A 27 -0.16 4.82 18.73
C LYS A 27 0.60 5.85 17.88
N TYR A 28 1.00 5.51 16.66
CA TYR A 28 1.75 6.41 15.79
C TYR A 28 0.86 7.53 15.26
N ASP A 29 1.43 8.72 15.05
CA ASP A 29 0.69 9.86 14.47
C ASP A 29 0.16 9.52 13.08
N VAL A 30 0.99 8.83 12.29
CA VAL A 30 0.67 8.42 10.91
C VAL A 30 0.90 6.92 10.75
N VAL A 31 -0.12 6.22 10.26
CA VAL A 31 -0.01 4.81 9.85
C VAL A 31 -0.13 4.72 8.33
N ILE A 32 0.95 4.28 7.68
CA ILE A 32 1.03 4.13 6.23
C ILE A 32 0.89 2.65 5.87
N ARG A 33 -0.16 2.30 5.11
CA ARG A 33 -0.43 0.94 4.63
C ARG A 33 -0.22 0.82 3.13
N LEU A 34 -0.09 -0.41 2.64
CA LEU A 34 0.29 -0.68 1.27
C LEU A 34 -0.69 -1.61 0.57
N ASN A 35 -0.95 -1.32 -0.70
CA ASN A 35 -1.65 -2.22 -1.62
C ASN A 35 -3.01 -2.67 -1.05
N SER A 36 -3.36 -3.93 -1.29
CA SER A 36 -4.59 -4.56 -0.84
C SER A 36 -4.49 -5.20 0.55
N GLY A 37 -3.52 -4.80 1.40
CA GLY A 37 -3.36 -5.35 2.74
C GLY A 37 -4.57 -5.03 3.62
N PRO A 38 -5.38 -6.02 4.04
CA PRO A 38 -6.60 -5.78 4.80
C PRO A 38 -6.28 -5.49 6.28
N VAL A 39 -7.06 -4.61 6.87
CA VAL A 39 -7.05 -4.35 8.32
C VAL A 39 -8.07 -5.27 9.02
N ARG A 40 -9.29 -5.32 8.47
CA ARG A 40 -10.40 -6.09 9.02
C ARG A 40 -10.06 -7.58 9.13
N GLY A 41 -10.26 -8.16 10.31
CA GLY A 41 -9.91 -9.55 10.62
C GLY A 41 -8.45 -9.78 11.01
N TYR A 42 -7.62 -8.74 10.99
CA TYR A 42 -6.18 -8.78 11.33
C TYR A 42 -5.80 -7.70 12.34
N GLU A 43 -6.77 -7.02 12.95
CA GLU A 43 -6.61 -5.82 13.77
C GLU A 43 -5.64 -6.05 14.94
N LYS A 44 -5.67 -7.25 15.53
CA LYS A 44 -4.76 -7.63 16.62
C LYS A 44 -3.29 -7.50 16.21
N ASP A 45 -2.97 -7.81 14.95
CA ASP A 45 -1.60 -7.84 14.44
C ASP A 45 -1.22 -6.54 13.72
N VAL A 46 -2.16 -5.94 12.99
CA VAL A 46 -1.87 -4.82 12.08
C VAL A 46 -2.46 -3.48 12.53
N GLY A 47 -3.26 -3.45 13.60
CA GLY A 47 -3.92 -2.25 14.12
C GLY A 47 -5.23 -1.97 13.41
N THR A 48 -5.82 -0.81 13.67
CA THR A 48 -7.09 -0.33 13.08
C THR A 48 -6.95 1.00 12.36
N LYS A 49 -5.93 1.78 12.69
CA LYS A 49 -5.68 3.11 12.12
C LYS A 49 -5.04 3.00 10.74
N THR A 50 -5.57 3.76 9.78
CA THR A 50 -4.91 4.01 8.50
C THR A 50 -4.95 5.52 8.24
N THR A 51 -3.80 6.16 8.07
CA THR A 51 -3.72 7.58 7.71
C THR A 51 -3.50 7.76 6.22
N MET A 52 -2.65 6.90 5.64
CA MET A 52 -2.39 6.89 4.20
C MET A 52 -2.31 5.45 3.71
N ARG A 53 -2.82 5.20 2.50
CA ARG A 53 -2.62 3.94 1.78
C ARG A 53 -1.96 4.20 0.44
N LEU A 54 -0.79 3.61 0.22
CA LEU A 54 -0.12 3.66 -1.08
C LEU A 54 -0.55 2.47 -1.94
N PHE A 55 -0.98 2.74 -3.17
CA PHE A 55 -1.45 1.70 -4.08
C PHE A 55 -1.23 2.08 -5.55
N TYR A 56 -1.40 1.09 -6.42
CA TYR A 56 -1.51 1.23 -7.87
C TYR A 56 -2.80 0.48 -8.30
N PRO A 57 -3.33 0.66 -9.53
CA PRO A 57 -4.66 0.15 -9.89
C PRO A 57 -4.90 -1.32 -9.53
N GLU A 58 -3.94 -2.20 -9.85
CA GLU A 58 -4.05 -3.64 -9.62
C GLU A 58 -3.99 -4.06 -8.15
N SER A 59 -3.65 -3.14 -7.25
CA SER A 59 -3.64 -3.34 -5.80
C SER A 59 -4.66 -2.48 -5.05
N ALA A 60 -5.53 -1.75 -5.76
CA ALA A 60 -6.58 -0.94 -5.18
C ALA A 60 -7.65 -1.79 -4.46
N ILE A 61 -8.11 -1.32 -3.30
CA ILE A 61 -9.23 -1.92 -2.56
C ILE A 61 -10.54 -1.31 -3.08
N LEU A 62 -11.54 -2.16 -3.34
CA LEU A 62 -12.85 -1.74 -3.84
C LEU A 62 -13.61 -0.84 -2.87
N ASP A 63 -13.68 -1.24 -1.60
CA ASP A 63 -14.48 -0.57 -0.58
C ASP A 63 -13.57 -0.06 0.54
N THR A 64 -12.85 1.03 0.28
CA THR A 64 -11.87 1.59 1.23
C THR A 64 -12.53 1.96 2.56
N TYR A 65 -13.80 2.40 2.56
CA TYR A 65 -14.57 2.69 3.77
C TYR A 65 -14.84 1.48 4.67
N LYS A 66 -14.85 0.25 4.12
CA LYS A 66 -14.97 -0.98 4.93
C LYS A 66 -13.63 -1.51 5.45
N HIS A 67 -12.52 -1.01 4.91
CA HIS A 67 -11.19 -1.57 5.16
C HIS A 67 -10.24 -0.60 5.85
N ASP A 68 -10.50 0.70 5.81
CA ASP A 68 -9.64 1.76 6.36
C ASP A 68 -10.45 2.80 7.16
N THR A 69 -9.71 3.64 7.89
CA THR A 69 -10.30 4.76 8.64
C THR A 69 -10.93 5.78 7.69
N SER A 70 -12.01 6.44 8.11
CA SER A 70 -12.82 7.29 7.23
C SER A 70 -12.07 8.50 6.64
N ASP A 71 -10.99 8.94 7.27
CA ASP A 71 -10.13 10.07 6.88
C ASP A 71 -8.88 9.65 6.09
N THR A 72 -8.75 8.37 5.74
CA THR A 72 -7.60 7.83 5.00
C THR A 72 -7.34 8.58 3.69
N LEU A 73 -6.08 8.96 3.46
CA LEU A 73 -5.61 9.46 2.18
C LEU A 73 -5.21 8.29 1.26
N GLU A 74 -5.76 8.29 0.05
CA GLU A 74 -5.46 7.29 -0.98
C GLU A 74 -4.33 7.82 -1.87
N VAL A 75 -3.11 7.32 -1.63
CA VAL A 75 -1.89 7.76 -2.30
C VAL A 75 -1.63 6.86 -3.51
N PHE A 76 -2.03 7.37 -4.67
CA PHE A 76 -1.92 6.69 -5.95
C PHE A 76 -0.49 6.80 -6.53
N VAL A 77 0.08 5.66 -6.95
CA VAL A 77 1.43 5.55 -7.52
C VAL A 77 1.35 5.07 -8.98
N PRO A 78 1.47 5.96 -9.99
CA PRO A 78 1.41 5.59 -11.40
C PRO A 78 2.74 5.08 -11.93
N TYR A 79 2.83 3.78 -12.23
CA TYR A 79 4.02 3.14 -12.81
C TYR A 79 4.01 3.11 -14.35
N LYS A 80 2.82 3.23 -14.97
CA LYS A 80 2.61 3.19 -16.42
C LYS A 80 1.45 4.10 -16.84
N GLU A 81 1.41 4.49 -18.11
CA GLU A 81 0.36 5.37 -18.65
C GLU A 81 -1.05 4.86 -18.37
N ASN A 82 -1.24 3.54 -18.44
CA ASN A 82 -2.53 2.91 -18.16
C ASN A 82 -3.01 3.13 -16.72
N ASP A 83 -2.11 3.37 -15.77
CA ASP A 83 -2.50 3.69 -14.41
C ASP A 83 -3.18 5.07 -14.36
N LEU A 84 -2.61 6.05 -15.06
CA LEU A 84 -3.19 7.39 -15.17
C LEU A 84 -4.52 7.36 -15.92
N ARG A 85 -4.65 6.52 -16.96
CA ARG A 85 -5.93 6.29 -17.65
C ARG A 85 -6.98 5.69 -16.70
N TRP A 86 -6.60 4.70 -15.88
CA TRP A 86 -7.47 4.11 -14.85
C TRP A 86 -7.89 5.13 -13.79
N LEU A 87 -7.00 6.01 -13.34
CA LEU A 87 -7.37 7.05 -12.38
C LEU A 87 -8.35 8.06 -13.04
N LYS A 88 -8.04 8.53 -14.26
CA LYS A 88 -8.89 9.47 -14.99
C LYS A 88 -10.30 8.92 -15.16
N SER A 89 -10.46 7.66 -15.55
CA SER A 89 -11.79 7.07 -15.74
C SER A 89 -12.61 6.99 -14.46
N ASN A 90 -11.97 6.70 -13.32
CA ASN A 90 -12.66 6.60 -12.04
C ASN A 90 -13.07 7.98 -11.52
N LEU A 91 -12.28 9.03 -11.80
CA LEU A 91 -12.60 10.39 -11.39
C LEU A 91 -13.68 11.06 -12.26
N TYR A 92 -13.62 10.83 -13.57
CA TYR A 92 -14.48 11.53 -14.54
C TYR A 92 -15.61 10.64 -15.10
N ASN A 93 -15.72 9.39 -14.65
CA ASN A 93 -16.67 8.39 -15.17
C ASN A 93 -16.57 8.15 -16.69
N GLU A 94 -15.41 8.43 -17.29
CA GLU A 94 -15.17 8.26 -18.72
C GLU A 94 -14.86 6.79 -19.07
N GLN A 95 -15.47 6.28 -20.15
CA GLN A 95 -15.14 5.03 -20.88
C GLN A 95 -14.52 3.88 -20.05
N ARG A 96 -15.28 3.36 -19.07
CA ARG A 96 -14.87 2.27 -18.16
C ARG A 96 -14.52 0.93 -18.84
N VAL A 97 -14.75 0.79 -20.16
CA VAL A 97 -14.73 -0.48 -20.90
C VAL A 97 -13.34 -0.84 -21.48
N GLN A 98 -12.42 0.13 -21.66
CA GLN A 98 -11.09 -0.13 -22.27
C GLN A 98 -9.92 -0.29 -21.26
N ILE A 99 -10.21 -0.33 -19.96
CA ILE A 99 -9.20 -0.05 -18.91
C ILE A 99 -8.46 -1.30 -18.43
N VAL A 100 -8.95 -2.48 -18.80
CA VAL A 100 -8.44 -3.77 -18.32
C VAL A 100 -7.46 -4.46 -19.28
N GLN A 101 -7.24 -3.94 -20.49
CA GLN A 101 -6.37 -4.59 -21.48
C GLN A 101 -4.86 -4.42 -21.21
N GLY A 102 -4.47 -3.47 -20.36
CA GLY A 102 -3.06 -3.16 -20.08
C GLY A 102 -2.65 -3.24 -18.61
N LEU A 103 -3.50 -3.80 -17.77
CA LEU A 103 -3.21 -4.12 -16.38
C LEU A 103 -2.90 -5.62 -16.28
N TRP A 104 -1.87 -5.99 -15.52
CA TRP A 104 -1.45 -7.40 -15.41
C TRP A 104 -2.35 -8.22 -14.47
N LYS A 105 -3.19 -7.54 -13.70
CA LYS A 105 -4.22 -8.10 -12.82
C LYS A 105 -5.45 -7.19 -12.85
N SER A 106 -6.63 -7.76 -12.60
CA SER A 106 -7.88 -7.01 -12.52
C SER A 106 -7.83 -5.93 -11.43
N ALA A 107 -8.17 -4.71 -11.82
CA ALA A 107 -8.39 -3.58 -10.92
C ALA A 107 -9.89 -3.29 -10.78
N PRO A 108 -10.32 -2.57 -9.74
CA PRO A 108 -11.69 -2.05 -9.63
C PRO A 108 -12.13 -1.29 -10.89
N ILE A 109 -13.27 -1.69 -11.47
CA ILE A 109 -13.90 -0.96 -12.58
C ILE A 109 -14.55 0.33 -12.07
N VAL A 110 -15.08 0.28 -10.85
CA VAL A 110 -15.63 1.42 -10.12
C VAL A 110 -14.91 1.52 -8.80
N TRP A 111 -14.19 2.62 -8.60
CA TRP A 111 -13.48 2.95 -7.38
C TRP A 111 -13.97 4.31 -6.86
N ASN A 112 -14.92 4.25 -5.93
CA ASN A 112 -15.68 5.40 -5.46
C ASN A 112 -15.02 6.07 -4.25
N VAL A 113 -13.92 6.79 -4.51
CA VAL A 113 -13.20 7.58 -3.50
C VAL A 113 -13.34 9.06 -3.81
N SER A 114 -13.55 9.87 -2.76
CA SER A 114 -13.60 11.33 -2.92
C SER A 114 -12.28 11.87 -3.48
N PRO A 115 -12.30 12.67 -4.57
CA PRO A 115 -11.09 13.27 -5.13
C PRO A 115 -10.25 14.07 -4.11
N THR A 116 -10.89 14.63 -3.07
CA THR A 116 -10.22 15.37 -2.00
C THR A 116 -9.27 14.52 -1.15
N LYS A 117 -9.48 13.20 -1.10
CA LYS A 117 -8.66 12.24 -0.36
C LYS A 117 -7.53 11.63 -1.19
N ILE A 118 -7.49 11.92 -2.49
CA ILE A 118 -6.49 11.32 -3.39
C ILE A 118 -5.23 12.17 -3.39
N ARG A 119 -4.07 11.51 -3.34
CA ARG A 119 -2.76 12.11 -3.57
C ARG A 119 -2.05 11.30 -4.65
N ILE A 120 -1.18 11.93 -5.42
CA ILE A 120 -0.37 11.25 -6.43
C ILE A 120 1.09 11.29 -5.98
N LEU A 121 1.72 10.13 -5.85
CA LEU A 121 3.13 9.99 -5.57
C LEU A 121 3.84 9.48 -6.83
N HIS A 122 4.73 10.28 -7.38
CA HIS A 122 5.51 9.89 -8.54
C HIS A 122 6.53 8.79 -8.16
N PRO A 123 6.59 7.64 -8.86
CA PRO A 123 7.41 6.50 -8.44
C PRO A 123 8.91 6.64 -8.76
N TYR A 124 9.30 7.67 -9.50
CA TYR A 124 10.69 7.84 -9.93
C TYR A 124 11.55 8.36 -8.77
N MET A 125 12.59 7.60 -8.46
CA MET A 125 13.64 7.99 -7.53
C MET A 125 15.00 7.80 -8.19
N ASN A 126 15.84 8.83 -8.17
CA ASN A 126 17.23 8.78 -8.64
C ASN A 126 18.13 8.11 -7.59
N LEU A 127 17.88 6.83 -7.29
CA LEU A 127 18.63 6.10 -6.24
C LEU A 127 19.97 5.56 -6.74
N PHE A 128 20.09 5.25 -8.03
CA PHE A 128 21.30 4.68 -8.61
C PHE A 128 21.56 5.27 -10.00
N HIS A 129 22.75 5.80 -10.20
CA HIS A 129 23.21 6.46 -11.44
C HIS A 129 23.26 5.54 -12.69
N GLN A 130 22.85 4.27 -12.60
CA GLN A 130 23.11 3.31 -13.67
C GLN A 130 21.91 2.60 -14.29
N ARG A 131 20.73 2.50 -13.66
CA ARG A 131 19.48 2.06 -14.33
C ARG A 131 18.24 2.55 -13.59
N PRO A 132 17.16 2.95 -14.29
CA PRO A 132 15.86 3.16 -13.65
C PRO A 132 15.31 1.82 -13.15
N THR A 133 15.58 1.47 -11.90
CA THR A 133 14.86 0.39 -11.21
C THR A 133 13.54 0.94 -10.72
N ARG A 134 12.43 0.22 -10.96
CA ARG A 134 11.13 0.60 -10.40
C ARG A 134 11.07 0.11 -8.94
N PRO A 135 11.10 1.01 -7.94
CA PRO A 135 11.07 0.62 -6.55
C PRO A 135 9.72 -0.01 -6.19
N THR A 136 9.73 -0.94 -5.25
CA THR A 136 8.49 -1.50 -4.70
C THR A 136 7.69 -0.40 -3.99
N ILE A 137 6.36 -0.54 -3.92
CA ILE A 137 5.51 0.37 -3.15
C ILE A 137 5.98 0.48 -1.70
N GLY A 138 6.46 -0.60 -1.09
CA GLY A 138 6.99 -0.56 0.27
C GLY A 138 8.23 0.33 0.41
N PHE A 139 9.14 0.30 -0.55
CA PHE A 139 10.30 1.18 -0.55
C PHE A 139 9.91 2.65 -0.78
N LEU A 140 8.97 2.91 -1.70
CA LEU A 140 8.40 4.24 -1.90
C LEU A 140 7.72 4.79 -0.64
N ALA A 141 6.97 3.95 0.07
CA ALA A 141 6.30 4.34 1.32
C ALA A 141 7.29 4.71 2.42
N ILE A 142 8.35 3.91 2.59
CA ILE A 142 9.42 4.22 3.54
C ILE A 142 10.08 5.55 3.17
N THR A 143 10.39 5.77 1.88
CA THR A 143 11.00 7.01 1.43
C THR A 143 10.07 8.20 1.65
N ALA A 144 8.79 8.08 1.32
CA ALA A 144 7.80 9.12 1.58
C ALA A 144 7.65 9.42 3.08
N ALA A 145 7.69 8.40 3.93
CA ALA A 145 7.66 8.56 5.39
C ALA A 145 8.89 9.32 5.90
N LEU A 146 10.09 8.98 5.40
CA LEU A 146 11.33 9.67 5.77
C LEU A 146 11.35 11.15 5.37
N HIS A 147 10.63 11.53 4.32
CA HIS A 147 10.47 12.94 3.93
C HIS A 147 9.35 13.68 4.69
N TYR A 148 8.43 12.96 5.33
CA TYR A 148 7.22 13.52 5.93
C TYR A 148 7.23 13.54 7.47
N CYS A 149 8.06 12.71 8.09
CA CYS A 149 8.03 12.36 9.51
C CYS A 149 9.41 12.51 10.17
N ASP A 150 9.43 12.75 11.47
CA ASP A 150 10.65 12.89 12.27
C ASP A 150 11.22 11.52 12.69
N VAL A 151 10.33 10.56 12.94
CA VAL A 151 10.68 9.18 13.32
C VAL A 151 9.89 8.22 12.48
N VAL A 152 10.56 7.24 11.87
CA VAL A 152 9.95 6.22 11.02
C VAL A 152 10.28 4.83 11.55
N HIS A 153 9.24 4.04 11.82
CA HIS A 153 9.35 2.61 12.07
C HIS A 153 8.71 1.81 10.93
N ILE A 154 9.09 0.55 10.81
CA ILE A 154 8.55 -0.38 9.81
C ILE A 154 8.08 -1.66 10.49
N ALA A 155 6.95 -2.20 10.05
CA ALA A 155 6.42 -3.47 10.52
C ALA A 155 5.94 -4.31 9.32
N GLY A 156 5.99 -5.64 9.39
CA GLY A 156 5.50 -6.49 8.30
C GLY A 156 6.32 -6.44 7.01
N PHE A 157 7.60 -6.07 7.08
CA PHE A 157 8.54 -6.14 5.96
C PHE A 157 9.38 -7.41 6.03
N GLY A 158 9.65 -8.01 4.86
CA GLY A 158 10.46 -9.21 4.72
C GLY A 158 9.72 -10.32 3.97
N TYR A 159 10.49 -11.33 3.54
CA TYR A 159 10.01 -12.52 2.85
C TYR A 159 10.39 -13.77 3.66
N PRO A 160 9.69 -14.89 3.45
CA PRO A 160 10.15 -16.20 3.90
C PRO A 160 11.60 -16.47 3.55
N LYS A 161 12.30 -17.24 4.39
CA LYS A 161 13.67 -17.68 4.08
C LYS A 161 13.65 -18.52 2.80
N GLN A 162 14.70 -18.45 1.99
CA GLN A 162 14.77 -19.07 0.66
C GLN A 162 14.49 -20.58 0.64
N HIS A 163 14.77 -21.27 1.75
CA HIS A 163 14.53 -22.71 1.92
C HIS A 163 13.10 -23.04 2.36
N ASP A 164 12.33 -22.07 2.86
CA ASP A 164 10.95 -22.24 3.31
C ASP A 164 9.98 -21.72 2.25
N LYS A 165 9.85 -22.48 1.15
CA LYS A 165 8.99 -22.12 0.03
C LYS A 165 7.50 -22.31 0.31
N LEU A 166 7.15 -22.98 1.41
CA LEU A 166 5.77 -23.26 1.80
C LEU A 166 5.21 -22.21 2.76
N GLN A 167 6.08 -21.44 3.43
CA GLN A 167 5.66 -20.32 4.23
C GLN A 167 4.89 -19.29 3.39
N LEU A 168 3.79 -18.81 3.97
CA LEU A 168 2.96 -17.77 3.37
C LEU A 168 3.75 -16.48 3.24
N VAL A 169 3.54 -15.75 2.15
CA VAL A 169 4.21 -14.49 1.88
C VAL A 169 3.47 -13.34 2.55
N HIS A 170 2.14 -13.34 2.48
CA HIS A 170 1.32 -12.29 3.07
C HIS A 170 0.63 -12.75 4.35
N TYR A 171 0.34 -11.81 5.25
CA TYR A 171 -0.36 -12.13 6.49
C TYR A 171 -1.85 -12.51 6.30
N TYR A 172 -2.40 -12.30 5.10
CA TYR A 172 -3.84 -12.36 4.83
C TYR A 172 -4.29 -13.34 3.74
N ASP A 173 -3.36 -13.91 2.96
CA ASP A 173 -3.70 -14.83 1.89
C ASP A 173 -2.84 -16.10 1.95
N SER A 174 -3.21 -17.08 1.13
CA SER A 174 -2.52 -18.38 1.06
C SER A 174 -1.37 -18.38 0.04
N SER A 175 -0.88 -17.22 -0.40
CA SER A 175 0.20 -17.12 -1.39
C SER A 175 1.52 -17.56 -0.78
N THR A 176 2.25 -18.41 -1.49
CA THR A 176 3.60 -18.84 -1.14
C THR A 176 4.62 -18.36 -2.17
N MET A 177 5.91 -18.53 -1.89
CA MET A 177 6.97 -18.19 -2.87
C MET A 177 6.88 -19.01 -4.17
N LEU A 178 6.09 -20.09 -4.22
CA LEU A 178 5.90 -20.91 -5.41
C LEU A 178 5.07 -20.22 -6.49
N VAL A 179 4.15 -19.33 -6.12
CA VAL A 179 3.23 -18.63 -7.04
C VAL A 179 3.73 -17.22 -7.41
N MET A 180 4.85 -16.77 -6.85
CA MET A 180 5.44 -15.44 -7.09
C MET A 180 6.55 -15.45 -8.17
N LYS A 181 6.49 -16.38 -9.14
CA LYS A 181 7.45 -16.48 -10.24
C LYS A 181 7.06 -15.64 -11.45
#